data_AF-A0A535U0Y6-F1
#
_entry.id   AF-A0A535U0Y6-F1
#
_cell.length_a   1.000
_cell.length_b   1.000
_cell.length_c   1.000
_cell.angle_alpha   90.00
_cell.angle_beta   90.00
_cell.angle_gamma   90.00
#
_symmetry.space_group_name_H-M   'P 1'
#
loop_
_entity.id
_entity.type
_entity.pdbx_description
1 polymer ?
#
loop_
_entity_poly.entity_id
_entity_poly.type
_entity_poly.pdbx_seq_one_letter_code
_entity_poly.pdbx_strand_id
1 'polypeptide(L)'
;MSLYPAVGVSPLDCAGPNACDIISVYTSIFWIAMVVLVAVGGLIVYAALRFRRRDDREPAQVHGNPRLEILWTAIPVVIVGFLFIRTTLRMDYVRNGPAPQQVIQVTGIQWAWSFKYPNGKTSFTTLTIPAGQVIRLQVTSKDVLHSFWVPRLGGQIYAKPGFQNSGWIEASQPGSYFGQCNELCGRDHWAMALQVDAVTADQYQAFLSGTLPPGTTAAAQKVSGAPAGVKVNETDALKFEPSSATAKVGDVIEWTNTGTAVHNVVFDNKGVPSSDSMNQGDSFEIKFTKPGTYSYVCKFHEASNMRGTITVTGG
;
A
#
# COMPACT_ATOMS: atom_id res chain seq x y z
N MET A 1 -1.46 10.36 18.29
CA MET A 1 -0.22 10.56 17.52
C MET A 1 -0.30 9.62 16.33
N SER A 2 -0.31 10.12 15.10
CA SER A 2 -0.55 9.30 13.90
C SER A 2 0.48 8.17 13.81
N LEU A 3 0.03 6.92 13.80
CA LEU A 3 0.85 5.70 13.80
C LEU A 3 1.58 5.46 12.47
N TYR A 4 1.35 6.31 11.48
CA TYR A 4 2.07 6.36 10.22
C TYR A 4 2.53 7.80 10.02
N PRO A 5 3.79 8.06 9.60
CA PRO A 5 4.11 9.38 9.06
C PRO A 5 3.07 9.71 8.00
N ALA A 6 2.70 10.98 7.85
CA ALA A 6 1.79 11.43 6.80
C ALA A 6 2.49 11.25 5.43
N VAL A 7 2.68 10.00 5.01
CA VAL A 7 3.25 9.67 3.73
C VAL A 7 2.13 9.81 2.72
N GLY A 8 2.38 10.59 1.67
CA GLY A 8 1.39 10.82 0.63
C GLY A 8 0.92 9.49 0.05
N VAL A 9 -0.32 9.11 0.35
CA VAL A 9 -1.08 8.07 -0.35
C VAL A 9 -1.97 8.67 -1.43
N SER A 10 -1.69 9.93 -1.81
CA SER A 10 -2.51 10.66 -2.76
C SER A 10 -2.44 9.99 -4.13
N PRO A 11 -3.57 9.61 -4.73
CA PRO A 11 -3.60 9.14 -6.11
C PRO A 11 -3.26 10.25 -7.11
N LEU A 12 -3.06 11.51 -6.68
CA LEU A 12 -2.64 12.63 -7.54
C LEU A 12 -1.11 12.75 -7.66
N ASP A 13 -0.35 12.03 -6.83
CA ASP A 13 1.12 12.01 -6.84
C ASP A 13 1.58 10.64 -7.37
N CYS A 14 1.50 10.42 -8.69
CA CYS A 14 1.92 9.13 -9.25
C CYS A 14 3.44 8.92 -9.14
N ALA A 15 3.82 7.66 -8.95
CA ALA A 15 5.21 7.20 -8.93
C ALA A 15 5.44 5.96 -9.82
N GLY A 16 4.39 5.44 -10.44
CA GLY A 16 4.43 4.36 -11.43
C GLY A 16 3.71 4.74 -12.72
N PRO A 17 4.11 4.17 -13.86
CA PRO A 17 3.49 4.50 -15.15
C PRO A 17 2.00 4.16 -15.19
N ASN A 18 1.55 3.08 -14.53
CA ASN A 18 0.13 2.74 -14.43
C ASN A 18 -0.68 3.87 -13.74
N ALA A 19 -0.23 4.29 -12.55
CA ALA A 19 -0.87 5.39 -11.82
C ALA A 19 -0.85 6.70 -12.60
N CYS A 20 0.26 7.04 -13.26
CA CYS A 20 0.34 8.28 -14.05
C CYS A 20 -0.64 8.28 -15.24
N ASP A 21 -0.84 7.14 -15.91
CA ASP A 21 -1.83 7.02 -16.98
C ASP A 21 -3.27 7.18 -16.46
N ILE A 22 -3.57 6.65 -15.27
CA ILE A 22 -4.87 6.84 -14.60
C ILE A 22 -5.07 8.32 -14.23
N ILE A 23 -4.06 8.98 -13.63
CA ILE A 23 -4.12 10.40 -13.27
C ILE A 23 -4.38 11.25 -14.50
N SER A 24 -3.72 10.96 -15.62
CA SER A 24 -3.95 11.68 -16.86
C SER A 24 -5.45 11.71 -17.19
N VAL A 25 -6.15 10.56 -17.11
CA VAL A 25 -7.62 10.45 -17.34
C VAL A 25 -8.39 11.32 -16.36
N TYR A 26 -8.07 11.19 -15.09
CA TYR A 26 -8.69 11.97 -14.04
C TYR A 26 -8.53 13.47 -14.25
N THR A 27 -7.35 13.96 -14.62
CA THR A 27 -7.06 15.37 -14.85
C THR A 27 -7.90 15.95 -16.00
N SER A 28 -8.12 15.21 -17.09
CA SER A 28 -9.01 15.67 -18.16
C SER A 28 -10.46 15.77 -17.70
N ILE A 29 -10.95 14.76 -16.97
CA ILE A 29 -12.32 14.76 -16.44
C ILE A 29 -12.52 15.95 -15.49
N PHE A 30 -11.56 16.18 -14.60
CA PHE A 30 -11.61 17.27 -13.62
C PHE A 30 -11.77 18.64 -14.30
N TRP A 31 -10.92 18.96 -15.28
CA TRP A 31 -10.98 20.28 -15.93
C TRP A 31 -12.23 20.47 -16.79
N ILE A 32 -12.69 19.42 -17.48
CA ILE A 32 -13.96 19.46 -18.20
C ILE A 32 -15.13 19.70 -17.23
N ALA A 33 -15.17 18.96 -16.13
CA ALA A 33 -16.18 19.13 -15.09
C ALA A 33 -16.14 20.54 -14.48
N MET A 34 -14.95 21.10 -14.27
CA MET A 34 -14.78 22.46 -13.75
C MET A 34 -15.37 23.51 -14.70
N VAL A 35 -15.12 23.39 -16.02
CA VAL A 35 -15.71 24.29 -17.03
C VAL A 35 -17.24 24.20 -17.02
N VAL A 36 -17.79 22.98 -16.97
CA VAL A 36 -19.24 22.76 -16.91
C VAL A 36 -19.83 23.34 -15.62
N LEU A 37 -19.17 23.11 -14.48
CA LEU A 37 -19.60 23.63 -13.18
C LEU A 37 -19.65 25.16 -13.19
N VAL A 38 -18.61 25.82 -13.67
CA VAL A 38 -18.56 27.29 -13.75
C VAL A 38 -19.60 27.83 -14.73
N ALA A 39 -19.78 27.20 -15.89
CA ALA A 39 -20.75 27.64 -16.88
C ALA A 39 -22.19 27.47 -16.38
N VAL A 40 -22.57 26.27 -15.95
CA VAL A 40 -23.94 25.97 -15.48
C VAL A 40 -24.22 26.68 -14.16
N GLY A 41 -23.30 26.58 -13.20
CA GLY A 41 -23.42 27.28 -11.91
C GLY A 41 -23.48 28.79 -12.09
N GLY A 42 -22.64 29.34 -12.96
CA GLY A 42 -22.66 30.76 -13.30
C GLY A 42 -23.98 31.22 -13.94
N LEU A 43 -24.55 30.43 -14.87
CA LEU A 43 -25.85 30.72 -15.47
C LEU A 43 -26.99 30.66 -14.44
N ILE A 44 -26.97 29.69 -13.52
CA ILE A 44 -27.95 29.58 -12.44
C ILE A 44 -27.85 30.78 -11.50
N VAL A 45 -26.63 31.13 -11.05
CA VAL A 45 -26.40 32.30 -10.19
C VAL A 45 -26.83 33.59 -10.91
N TYR A 46 -26.45 33.75 -12.18
CA TYR A 46 -26.89 34.86 -13.00
C TYR A 46 -28.41 34.94 -13.08
N ALA A 47 -29.09 33.84 -13.39
CA ALA A 47 -30.54 33.80 -13.49
C ALA A 47 -31.21 34.17 -12.15
N ALA A 48 -30.73 33.59 -11.04
CA ALA A 48 -31.23 33.86 -9.71
C ALA A 48 -31.06 35.34 -9.29
N LEU A 49 -29.95 35.99 -9.66
CA LEU A 49 -29.70 37.39 -9.34
C LEU A 49 -30.44 38.35 -10.29
N ARG A 50 -30.42 38.06 -11.60
CA ARG A 50 -30.94 38.94 -12.64
C ARG A 50 -32.46 38.93 -12.73
N PHE A 51 -33.08 37.76 -12.55
CA PHE A 51 -34.52 37.54 -12.66
C PHE A 51 -35.21 37.32 -11.31
N ARG A 52 -34.56 37.71 -10.21
CA ARG A 52 -35.19 37.76 -8.89
C ARG A 52 -36.44 38.64 -8.94
N ARG A 53 -37.59 38.10 -8.50
CA ARG A 53 -38.87 38.83 -8.47
C ARG A 53 -38.74 40.13 -7.65
N ARG A 54 -39.18 41.24 -8.23
CA ARG A 54 -39.20 42.59 -7.59
C ARG A 54 -40.56 43.26 -7.65
N ASP A 55 -41.40 42.85 -8.59
CA ASP A 55 -42.77 43.32 -8.78
C ASP A 55 -43.65 42.20 -9.35
N ASP A 56 -44.91 42.53 -9.64
CA ASP A 56 -45.94 41.60 -10.14
C ASP A 56 -46.10 41.63 -11.66
N ARG A 57 -45.13 42.19 -12.41
CA ARG A 57 -45.18 42.18 -13.87
C ARG A 57 -44.97 40.75 -14.38
N GLU A 58 -45.82 40.34 -15.33
CA GLU A 58 -45.66 39.04 -15.99
C GLU A 58 -44.38 39.02 -16.84
N PRO A 59 -43.56 37.95 -16.77
CA PRO A 59 -42.38 37.80 -17.61
C PRO A 59 -42.77 37.44 -19.05
N ALA A 60 -41.83 37.62 -19.99
CA ALA A 60 -42.02 37.19 -21.37
C ALA A 60 -42.30 35.68 -21.45
N GLN A 61 -43.42 35.30 -22.09
CA GLN A 61 -43.88 33.92 -22.24
C GLN A 61 -43.16 33.21 -23.41
N VAL A 62 -41.89 32.87 -23.18
CA VAL A 62 -41.07 32.11 -24.14
C VAL A 62 -41.22 30.61 -23.93
N HIS A 63 -41.40 29.85 -25.00
CA HIS A 63 -41.70 28.40 -24.94
C HIS A 63 -40.51 27.49 -25.28
N GLY A 64 -39.40 28.04 -25.79
CA GLY A 64 -38.21 27.27 -26.14
C GLY A 64 -37.35 27.93 -27.21
N ASN A 65 -36.27 27.25 -27.58
CA ASN A 65 -35.39 27.68 -28.66
C ASN A 65 -34.70 26.43 -29.26
N PRO A 66 -35.18 25.92 -30.42
CA PRO A 66 -34.65 24.70 -31.01
C PRO A 66 -33.15 24.72 -31.28
N ARG A 67 -32.56 25.90 -31.56
CA ARG A 67 -31.12 26.02 -31.80
C ARG A 67 -30.32 25.84 -30.51
N LEU A 68 -30.81 26.39 -29.39
CA LEU A 68 -30.19 26.17 -28.08
C LEU A 68 -30.37 24.71 -27.63
N GLU A 69 -31.54 24.13 -27.89
CA GLU A 69 -31.85 22.73 -27.60
C GLU A 69 -30.88 21.75 -28.26
N ILE A 70 -30.60 21.97 -29.55
CA ILE A 70 -29.60 21.19 -30.29
C ILE A 70 -28.21 21.40 -29.70
N LEU A 71 -27.85 22.67 -29.40
CA LEU A 71 -26.51 23.01 -28.91
C LEU A 71 -26.19 22.34 -27.57
N TRP A 72 -27.08 22.45 -26.56
CA TRP A 72 -26.85 21.86 -25.25
C TRP A 72 -26.98 20.34 -25.24
N THR A 73 -27.52 19.73 -26.29
CA THR A 73 -27.55 18.28 -26.46
C THR A 73 -26.26 17.80 -27.13
N ALA A 74 -25.81 18.51 -28.16
CA ALA A 74 -24.58 18.18 -28.89
C ALA A 74 -23.33 18.31 -28.01
N ILE A 75 -23.23 19.36 -27.18
CA ILE A 75 -22.05 19.59 -26.32
C ILE A 75 -21.77 18.39 -25.37
N PRO A 76 -22.73 17.93 -24.54
CA PRO A 76 -22.53 16.74 -23.70
C PRO A 76 -22.20 15.48 -24.49
N VAL A 77 -22.83 15.27 -25.65
CA VAL A 77 -22.54 14.10 -26.51
C VAL A 77 -21.08 14.11 -26.96
N VAL A 78 -20.56 15.27 -27.41
CA VAL A 78 -19.15 15.41 -27.79
C VAL A 78 -18.22 15.20 -26.59
N ILE A 79 -18.55 15.77 -25.43
CA ILE A 79 -17.75 15.60 -24.20
C ILE A 79 -17.67 14.12 -23.80
N VAL A 80 -18.81 13.43 -23.73
CA VAL A 80 -18.86 12.01 -23.36
C VAL A 80 -18.15 11.15 -24.42
N GLY A 81 -18.35 11.42 -25.70
CA GLY A 81 -17.67 10.71 -26.79
C GLY A 81 -16.14 10.84 -26.70
N PHE A 82 -15.63 12.04 -26.44
CA PHE A 82 -14.21 12.29 -26.20
C PHE A 82 -13.67 11.50 -25.00
N LEU A 83 -14.36 11.57 -23.85
CA LEU A 83 -13.97 10.85 -22.63
C LEU A 83 -14.01 9.32 -22.82
N PHE A 84 -15.01 8.82 -23.54
CA PHE A 84 -15.17 7.40 -23.85
C PHE A 84 -14.02 6.88 -24.71
N ILE A 85 -13.68 7.57 -25.81
CA ILE A 85 -12.56 7.19 -26.68
C ILE A 85 -11.27 7.15 -25.87
N ARG A 86 -11.00 8.23 -25.13
CA ARG A 86 -9.76 8.34 -24.38
C ARG A 86 -9.63 7.25 -23.30
N THR A 87 -10.72 6.95 -22.60
CA THR A 87 -10.75 5.91 -21.55
C THR A 87 -10.54 4.52 -22.17
N THR A 88 -11.23 4.23 -23.26
CA THR A 88 -11.17 2.92 -23.93
C THR A 88 -9.77 2.62 -24.46
N LEU A 89 -9.11 3.60 -25.08
CA LEU A 89 -7.75 3.45 -25.62
C LEU A 89 -6.68 3.17 -24.54
N ARG A 90 -6.94 3.54 -23.28
CA ARG A 90 -6.01 3.31 -22.15
C ARG A 90 -6.35 2.09 -21.31
N MET A 91 -7.56 1.55 -21.45
CA MET A 91 -8.07 0.48 -20.59
C MET A 91 -7.21 -0.79 -20.65
N ASP A 92 -6.74 -1.17 -21.84
CA ASP A 92 -5.90 -2.36 -22.00
C ASP A 92 -4.56 -2.20 -21.26
N TYR A 93 -3.87 -1.07 -21.46
CA TYR A 93 -2.63 -0.76 -20.76
C TYR A 93 -2.79 -0.75 -19.23
N VAL A 94 -3.84 -0.09 -18.71
CA VAL A 94 -4.08 -0.02 -17.27
C VAL A 94 -4.36 -1.40 -16.65
N ARG A 95 -5.08 -2.27 -17.37
CA ARG A 95 -5.42 -3.63 -16.87
C ARG A 95 -4.29 -4.62 -17.04
N ASN A 96 -3.69 -4.66 -18.23
CA ASN A 96 -2.79 -5.72 -18.64
C ASN A 96 -1.33 -5.31 -18.56
N GLY A 97 -1.00 -4.04 -18.81
CA GLY A 97 0.36 -3.52 -18.72
C GLY A 97 1.33 -4.15 -19.72
N PRO A 98 2.62 -3.76 -19.64
CA PRO A 98 3.69 -4.40 -20.42
C PRO A 98 3.94 -5.86 -20.00
N ALA A 99 4.81 -6.54 -20.74
CA ALA A 99 5.28 -7.87 -20.36
C ALA A 99 5.97 -7.81 -18.98
N PRO A 100 5.55 -8.65 -18.01
CA PRO A 100 6.11 -8.61 -16.66
C PRO A 100 7.48 -9.30 -16.59
N GLN A 101 8.39 -8.78 -15.78
CA GLN A 101 9.66 -9.43 -15.47
C GLN A 101 9.50 -10.53 -14.43
N GLN A 102 8.47 -10.43 -13.57
CA GLN A 102 8.14 -11.45 -12.60
C GLN A 102 6.66 -11.41 -12.17
N VAL A 103 6.20 -12.51 -11.58
CA VAL A 103 4.85 -12.67 -11.06
C VAL A 103 4.92 -12.90 -9.55
N ILE A 104 4.20 -12.09 -8.78
CA ILE A 104 4.09 -12.20 -7.33
C ILE A 104 2.65 -12.55 -6.98
N GLN A 105 2.47 -13.59 -6.17
CA GLN A 105 1.15 -13.95 -5.65
C GLN A 105 0.84 -13.08 -4.43
N VAL A 106 -0.32 -12.44 -4.45
CA VAL A 106 -0.83 -11.56 -3.40
C VAL A 106 -2.09 -12.19 -2.83
N THR A 107 -2.07 -12.50 -1.54
CA THR A 107 -3.20 -13.11 -0.84
C THR A 107 -3.69 -12.20 0.27
N GLY A 108 -4.95 -11.77 0.20
CA GLY A 108 -5.63 -11.09 1.31
C GLY A 108 -6.01 -12.10 2.40
N ILE A 109 -5.72 -11.75 3.65
CA ILE A 109 -6.15 -12.45 4.87
C ILE A 109 -6.62 -11.41 5.89
N GLN A 110 -7.58 -11.72 6.75
CA GLN A 110 -7.98 -10.84 7.84
C GLN A 110 -6.83 -10.77 8.88
N TRP A 111 -6.17 -9.64 9.13
CA TRP A 111 -6.20 -8.33 8.42
C TRP A 111 -4.80 -7.92 7.95
N ALA A 112 -4.17 -8.77 7.15
CA ALA A 112 -2.84 -8.59 6.58
C ALA A 112 -2.76 -9.03 5.11
N TRP A 113 -1.69 -8.64 4.43
CA TRP A 113 -1.39 -9.09 3.08
C TRP A 113 -0.25 -10.09 3.09
N SER A 114 -0.39 -11.20 2.37
CA SER A 114 0.69 -12.16 2.15
C SER A 114 1.19 -12.05 0.71
N PHE A 115 2.50 -12.03 0.55
CA PHE A 115 3.18 -11.97 -0.74
C PHE A 115 4.06 -13.21 -0.89
N LYS A 116 3.92 -13.94 -1.99
CA LYS A 116 4.78 -15.08 -2.33
C LYS A 116 5.54 -14.81 -3.61
N TYR A 117 6.86 -14.83 -3.51
CA TYR A 117 7.80 -14.54 -4.60
C TYR A 117 8.11 -15.81 -5.43
N PRO A 118 8.64 -15.67 -6.66
CA PRO A 118 8.96 -16.80 -7.53
C PRO A 118 9.92 -17.83 -6.90
N ASN A 119 10.85 -17.39 -6.05
CA ASN A 119 11.79 -18.28 -5.35
C ASN A 119 11.19 -19.00 -4.13
N GLY A 120 9.88 -18.82 -3.87
CA GLY A 120 9.18 -19.40 -2.74
C GLY A 120 9.26 -18.59 -1.45
N LYS A 121 10.06 -17.51 -1.38
CA LYS A 121 10.07 -16.60 -0.23
C LYS A 121 8.66 -16.03 -0.04
N THR A 122 8.29 -15.81 1.22
CA THR A 122 7.07 -15.10 1.58
C THR A 122 7.40 -13.84 2.38
N SER A 123 6.60 -12.79 2.20
CA SER A 123 6.60 -11.62 3.07
C SER A 123 5.17 -11.25 3.42
N PHE A 124 4.98 -10.51 4.51
CA PHE A 124 3.67 -10.07 4.95
C PHE A 124 3.66 -8.57 5.19
N THR A 125 2.54 -7.94 4.84
CA THR A 125 2.26 -6.50 4.97
C THR A 125 3.16 -5.58 4.12
N THR A 126 4.37 -6.03 3.80
CA THR A 126 5.35 -5.35 2.95
C THR A 126 5.68 -6.20 1.72
N LEU A 127 5.47 -5.61 0.55
CA LEU A 127 5.83 -6.13 -0.76
C LEU A 127 7.13 -5.47 -1.21
N THR A 128 8.22 -6.22 -1.30
CA THR A 128 9.51 -5.72 -1.79
C THR A 128 9.61 -5.96 -3.28
N ILE A 129 9.90 -4.94 -4.08
CA ILE A 129 10.05 -5.06 -5.54
C ILE A 129 11.31 -4.34 -6.02
N PRO A 130 11.93 -4.77 -7.14
CA PRO A 130 12.97 -3.97 -7.78
C PRO A 130 12.34 -2.76 -8.49
N ALA A 131 12.90 -1.57 -8.25
CA ALA A 131 12.49 -0.35 -8.95
C ALA A 131 12.75 -0.47 -10.47
N GLY A 132 11.86 0.12 -11.27
CA GLY A 132 11.94 0.13 -12.74
C GLY A 132 11.58 -1.21 -13.40
N GLN A 133 10.98 -2.16 -12.68
CA GLN A 133 10.50 -3.42 -13.26
C GLN A 133 8.97 -3.54 -13.15
N VAL A 134 8.37 -4.10 -14.20
CA VAL A 134 6.95 -4.42 -14.28
C VAL A 134 6.69 -5.72 -13.53
N ILE A 135 5.90 -5.62 -12.48
CA ILE A 135 5.52 -6.73 -11.62
C ILE A 135 4.09 -7.11 -11.91
N ARG A 136 3.85 -8.36 -12.34
CA ARG A 136 2.51 -8.92 -12.40
C ARG A 136 2.08 -9.33 -11.00
N LEU A 137 0.94 -8.83 -10.56
CA LEU A 137 0.29 -9.24 -9.33
C LEU A 137 -0.79 -10.25 -9.64
N GLN A 138 -0.71 -11.41 -8.98
CA GLN A 138 -1.78 -12.40 -8.96
C GLN A 138 -2.50 -12.26 -7.61
N VAL A 139 -3.62 -11.56 -7.59
CA VAL A 139 -4.35 -11.22 -6.36
C VAL A 139 -5.52 -12.17 -6.10
N THR A 140 -5.55 -12.78 -4.91
CA THR A 140 -6.61 -13.67 -4.43
C THR A 140 -6.86 -13.45 -2.93
N SER A 141 -7.90 -14.07 -2.37
CA SER A 141 -8.17 -14.03 -0.93
C SER A 141 -8.31 -15.43 -0.35
N LYS A 142 -7.91 -15.59 0.91
CA LYS A 142 -8.10 -16.83 1.67
C LYS A 142 -9.44 -16.86 2.44
N ASP A 143 -10.03 -15.69 2.72
CA ASP A 143 -11.20 -15.57 3.61
C ASP A 143 -12.35 -14.75 3.01
N VAL A 144 -12.33 -13.43 3.13
CA VAL A 144 -13.39 -12.49 2.69
C VAL A 144 -12.91 -11.65 1.50
N LEU A 145 -13.76 -10.77 0.99
CA LEU A 145 -13.34 -9.81 -0.02
C LEU A 145 -12.33 -8.80 0.56
N HIS A 146 -11.28 -8.53 -0.21
CA HIS A 146 -10.35 -7.42 0.03
C HIS A 146 -10.10 -6.66 -1.27
N SER A 147 -9.42 -5.52 -1.20
CA SER A 147 -8.97 -4.78 -2.39
C SER A 147 -7.55 -4.28 -2.19
N PHE A 148 -6.62 -4.82 -2.96
CA PHE A 148 -5.21 -4.43 -2.92
C PHE A 148 -5.05 -3.10 -3.65
N TRP A 149 -4.65 -2.04 -2.95
CA TRP A 149 -4.49 -0.72 -3.56
C TRP A 149 -3.28 0.05 -3.05
N VAL A 150 -2.36 0.36 -3.96
CA VAL A 150 -1.23 1.28 -3.77
C VAL A 150 -1.44 2.49 -4.69
N PRO A 151 -2.06 3.58 -4.22
CA PRO A 151 -2.57 4.65 -5.09
C PRO A 151 -1.52 5.27 -6.02
N ARG A 152 -0.28 5.40 -5.54
CA ARG A 152 0.82 6.00 -6.31
C ARG A 152 1.40 5.07 -7.39
N LEU A 153 1.12 3.77 -7.33
CA LEU A 153 1.71 2.79 -8.25
C LEU A 153 0.70 2.21 -9.25
N GLY A 154 -0.60 2.15 -8.90
CA GLY A 154 -1.60 1.67 -9.83
C GLY A 154 -3.03 1.67 -9.29
N GLY A 155 -3.94 1.15 -10.11
CA GLY A 155 -5.34 0.95 -9.74
C GLY A 155 -5.53 -0.16 -8.71
N GLN A 156 -6.66 -0.13 -8.02
CA GLN A 156 -7.02 -1.17 -7.06
C GLN A 156 -7.35 -2.52 -7.74
N ILE A 157 -7.06 -3.62 -7.07
CA ILE A 157 -7.32 -4.98 -7.55
C ILE A 157 -8.05 -5.77 -6.46
N TYR A 158 -9.27 -6.21 -6.77
CA TYR A 158 -10.05 -7.04 -5.83
C TYR A 158 -9.36 -8.39 -5.56
N ALA A 159 -9.26 -8.73 -4.29
CA ALA A 159 -8.86 -10.05 -3.80
C ALA A 159 -10.15 -10.82 -3.46
N LYS A 160 -10.43 -11.88 -4.21
CA LYS A 160 -11.71 -12.60 -4.14
C LYS A 160 -11.47 -14.07 -3.76
N PRO A 161 -12.13 -14.61 -2.73
CA PRO A 161 -12.04 -16.02 -2.41
C PRO A 161 -12.44 -16.88 -3.62
N GLY A 162 -11.62 -17.87 -3.95
CA GLY A 162 -11.87 -18.78 -5.08
C GLY A 162 -11.68 -18.18 -6.48
N PHE A 163 -11.20 -16.94 -6.60
CA PHE A 163 -10.96 -16.31 -7.90
C PHE A 163 -9.60 -15.62 -7.97
N GLN A 164 -8.80 -16.00 -8.96
CA GLN A 164 -7.51 -15.38 -9.22
C GLN A 164 -7.67 -14.12 -10.09
N ASN A 165 -7.58 -12.96 -9.46
CA ASN A 165 -7.50 -11.69 -10.17
C ASN A 165 -6.05 -11.40 -10.58
N SER A 166 -5.88 -10.48 -11.53
CA SER A 166 -4.56 -10.01 -11.92
C SER A 166 -4.54 -8.50 -12.16
N GLY A 167 -3.37 -7.91 -11.96
CA GLY A 167 -3.06 -6.54 -12.33
C GLY A 167 -1.54 -6.36 -12.30
N TRP A 168 -1.07 -5.13 -12.42
CA TRP A 168 0.37 -4.89 -12.48
C TRP A 168 0.74 -3.56 -11.81
N ILE A 169 1.94 -3.53 -11.26
CA ILE A 169 2.55 -2.33 -10.69
C ILE A 169 3.99 -2.23 -11.16
N GLU A 170 4.49 -0.99 -11.15
CA GLU A 170 5.90 -0.66 -11.30
C GLU A 170 6.15 0.60 -10.48
N ALA A 171 7.25 0.63 -9.73
CA ALA A 171 7.74 1.83 -9.08
C ALA A 171 8.92 2.38 -9.87
N SER A 172 8.80 3.60 -10.39
CA SER A 172 9.82 4.18 -11.28
C SER A 172 11.14 4.48 -10.56
N GLN A 173 11.10 4.67 -9.24
CA GLN A 173 12.24 5.02 -8.39
C GLN A 173 12.23 4.17 -7.12
N PRO A 174 13.40 3.94 -6.49
CA PRO A 174 13.44 3.36 -5.16
C PRO A 174 12.73 4.23 -4.12
N GLY A 175 12.06 3.59 -3.17
CA GLY A 175 11.31 4.24 -2.10
C GLY A 175 10.23 3.35 -1.50
N SER A 176 9.66 3.81 -0.39
CA SER A 176 8.51 3.16 0.24
C SER A 176 7.21 3.83 -0.20
N TYR A 177 6.31 3.02 -0.75
CA TYR A 177 4.99 3.42 -1.22
C TYR A 177 3.94 2.76 -0.36
N PHE A 178 2.97 3.55 0.11
CA PHE A 178 1.96 3.08 1.03
C PHE A 178 0.61 2.90 0.35
N GLY A 179 -0.16 1.97 0.86
CA GLY A 179 -1.51 1.68 0.43
C GLY A 179 -2.36 1.14 1.56
N GLN A 180 -3.60 0.81 1.24
CA GLN A 180 -4.58 0.26 2.19
C GLN A 180 -5.47 -0.77 1.50
N CYS A 181 -6.11 -1.61 2.29
CA CYS A 181 -7.25 -2.37 1.82
C CYS A 181 -8.41 -1.41 1.49
N ASN A 182 -8.91 -1.42 0.25
CA ASN A 182 -10.02 -0.55 -0.19
C ASN A 182 -11.36 -1.30 -0.36
N GLU A 183 -11.56 -2.36 0.43
CA GLU A 183 -12.80 -3.13 0.48
C GLU A 183 -13.06 -3.55 1.93
N LEU A 184 -14.27 -3.31 2.44
CA LEU A 184 -14.61 -3.56 3.83
C LEU A 184 -14.47 -5.04 4.18
N CYS A 185 -13.42 -5.38 4.93
CA CYS A 185 -13.04 -6.77 5.23
C CYS A 185 -13.20 -7.17 6.72
N GLY A 186 -13.91 -6.36 7.52
CA GLY A 186 -14.24 -6.66 8.92
C GLY A 186 -13.69 -5.64 9.93
N ARG A 187 -13.58 -6.07 11.20
CA ARG A 187 -13.31 -5.18 12.36
C ARG A 187 -12.05 -4.33 12.18
N ASP A 188 -10.94 -4.94 11.80
CA ASP A 188 -9.64 -4.25 11.69
C ASP A 188 -9.31 -3.85 10.24
N HIS A 189 -10.34 -3.68 9.40
CA HIS A 189 -10.20 -3.20 8.02
C HIS A 189 -9.36 -1.92 7.91
N TRP A 190 -9.59 -0.96 8.81
CA TRP A 190 -8.86 0.31 8.84
C TRP A 190 -7.36 0.17 9.12
N ALA A 191 -6.96 -0.93 9.78
CA ALA A 191 -5.57 -1.22 10.14
C ALA A 191 -4.86 -2.12 9.11
N MET A 192 -5.59 -2.62 8.11
CA MET A 192 -5.07 -3.48 7.04
C MET A 192 -4.27 -2.66 6.02
N ALA A 193 -3.16 -2.10 6.49
CA ALA A 193 -2.21 -1.35 5.69
C ALA A 193 -1.38 -2.29 4.80
N LEU A 194 -0.85 -1.73 3.73
CA LEU A 194 0.12 -2.39 2.88
C LEU A 194 1.22 -1.39 2.51
N GLN A 195 2.45 -1.90 2.42
CA GLN A 195 3.62 -1.15 2.03
C GLN A 195 4.27 -1.84 0.84
N VAL A 196 4.73 -1.07 -0.13
CA VAL A 196 5.57 -1.53 -1.23
C VAL A 196 6.92 -0.86 -1.10
N ASP A 197 7.96 -1.66 -0.85
CA ASP A 197 9.34 -1.18 -0.84
C ASP A 197 9.96 -1.45 -2.21
N ALA A 198 10.09 -0.39 -3.00
CA ALA A 198 10.85 -0.42 -4.23
C ALA A 198 12.32 -0.22 -3.90
N VAL A 199 13.14 -1.20 -4.21
CA VAL A 199 14.57 -1.22 -3.87
C VAL A 199 15.41 -1.35 -5.13
N THR A 200 16.72 -1.11 -5.00
CA THR A 200 17.66 -1.38 -6.10
C THR A 200 17.75 -2.89 -6.38
N ALA A 201 18.24 -3.28 -7.56
CA ALA A 201 18.38 -4.68 -7.94
C ALA A 201 19.20 -5.49 -6.92
N ASP A 202 20.33 -4.95 -6.44
CA ASP A 202 21.20 -5.65 -5.48
C ASP A 202 20.52 -5.80 -4.10
N GLN A 203 19.80 -4.78 -3.65
CA GLN A 203 18.99 -4.85 -2.43
C GLN A 203 17.85 -5.86 -2.56
N TYR A 204 17.26 -5.99 -3.75
CA TYR A 204 16.23 -6.98 -4.02
C TYR A 204 16.79 -8.40 -3.94
N GLN A 205 17.98 -8.65 -4.50
CA GLN A 205 18.66 -9.94 -4.37
C GLN A 205 19.05 -10.25 -2.92
N ALA A 206 19.50 -9.25 -2.16
CA ALA A 206 19.76 -9.40 -0.73
C ALA A 206 18.49 -9.78 0.04
N PHE A 207 17.37 -9.12 -0.24
CA PHE A 207 16.05 -9.46 0.31
C PHE A 207 15.64 -10.90 -0.03
N LEU A 208 15.73 -11.31 -1.29
CA LEU A 208 15.36 -12.65 -1.72
C LEU A 208 16.22 -13.75 -1.08
N SER A 209 17.51 -13.46 -0.84
CA SER A 209 18.46 -14.37 -0.19
C SER A 209 18.43 -14.34 1.34
N GLY A 210 17.70 -13.38 1.94
CA GLY A 210 17.65 -13.19 3.39
C GLY A 210 18.93 -12.59 3.98
N THR A 211 19.76 -11.95 3.15
CA THR A 211 20.97 -11.25 3.56
C THR A 211 20.72 -9.76 3.79
N LEU A 212 21.65 -9.09 4.48
CA LEU A 212 21.56 -7.64 4.67
C LEU A 212 21.74 -6.90 3.33
N PRO A 213 21.06 -5.76 3.14
CA PRO A 213 21.25 -4.94 1.95
C PRO A 213 22.73 -4.54 1.75
N PRO A 214 23.24 -4.47 0.51
CA PRO A 214 24.62 -4.07 0.24
C PRO A 214 24.97 -2.72 0.87
N GLY A 215 26.19 -2.62 1.41
CA GLY A 215 26.66 -1.41 2.11
C GLY A 215 26.14 -1.27 3.55
N THR A 216 25.23 -2.12 4.00
CA THR A 216 24.76 -2.12 5.40
C THR A 216 25.83 -2.74 6.30
N THR A 217 26.29 -1.97 7.29
CA THR A 217 27.19 -2.53 8.30
C THR A 217 26.38 -3.38 9.26
N ALA A 218 26.64 -4.68 9.31
CA ALA A 218 25.98 -5.60 10.24
C ALA A 218 26.21 -5.16 11.69
N ALA A 219 25.11 -4.98 12.42
CA ALA A 219 25.08 -4.77 13.86
C ALA A 219 24.74 -6.06 14.62
N ALA A 220 24.19 -7.04 13.89
CA ALA A 220 23.86 -8.35 14.40
C ALA A 220 23.86 -9.40 13.28
N GLN A 221 23.86 -10.67 13.66
CA GLN A 221 23.82 -11.81 12.73
C GLN A 221 22.68 -12.75 13.13
N LYS A 222 21.93 -13.25 12.14
CA LYS A 222 20.97 -14.33 12.35
C LYS A 222 21.72 -15.60 12.70
N VAL A 223 21.33 -16.27 13.78
CA VAL A 223 21.90 -17.54 14.23
C VAL A 223 20.77 -18.58 14.36
N SER A 224 21.13 -19.83 14.67
CA SER A 224 20.16 -20.92 14.88
C SER A 224 20.71 -21.93 15.88
N GLY A 225 19.91 -22.31 16.87
CA GLY A 225 20.25 -23.32 17.87
C GLY A 225 21.30 -22.88 18.87
N ALA A 226 21.56 -21.57 19.00
CA ALA A 226 22.53 -21.07 19.96
C ALA A 226 21.86 -20.80 21.33
N PRO A 227 22.53 -21.04 22.47
CA PRO A 227 21.96 -20.75 23.78
C PRO A 227 21.59 -19.28 23.91
N ALA A 228 20.29 -19.00 24.05
CA ALA A 228 19.79 -17.64 24.19
C ALA A 228 20.10 -17.07 25.58
N GLY A 229 20.85 -15.97 25.64
CA GLY A 229 21.09 -15.21 26.86
C GLY A 229 19.87 -14.37 27.27
N VAL A 230 19.00 -14.05 26.31
CA VAL A 230 17.75 -13.31 26.51
C VAL A 230 16.65 -13.98 25.69
N LYS A 231 15.47 -14.15 26.29
CA LYS A 231 14.28 -14.67 25.61
C LYS A 231 13.16 -13.65 25.62
N VAL A 232 12.47 -13.52 24.49
CA VAL A 232 11.32 -12.63 24.31
C VAL A 232 10.17 -13.44 23.72
N ASN A 233 9.04 -13.46 24.41
CA ASN A 233 7.84 -14.14 23.92
C ASN A 233 6.97 -13.16 23.13
N GLU A 234 6.44 -13.61 22.00
CA GLU A 234 5.36 -12.96 21.27
C GLU A 234 4.05 -13.61 21.74
N THR A 235 3.12 -12.81 22.27
CA THR A 235 1.93 -13.33 22.98
C THR A 235 0.62 -12.90 22.31
N ASP A 236 -0.45 -13.65 22.57
CA ASP A 236 -1.81 -13.33 22.11
C ASP A 236 -2.35 -12.00 22.66
N ALA A 237 -1.68 -11.41 23.66
CA ALA A 237 -1.95 -10.06 24.14
C ALA A 237 -1.41 -8.97 23.18
N LEU A 238 -0.89 -9.35 22.01
CA LEU A 238 -0.27 -8.47 21.00
C LEU A 238 0.90 -7.67 21.58
N LYS A 239 1.74 -8.34 22.38
CA LYS A 239 2.90 -7.74 23.04
C LYS A 239 4.12 -8.64 22.95
N PHE A 240 5.28 -8.00 22.98
CA PHE A 240 6.54 -8.67 23.28
C PHE A 240 6.72 -8.72 24.79
N GLU A 241 7.07 -9.89 25.32
CA GLU A 241 7.27 -10.12 26.76
C GLU A 241 8.67 -10.71 27.02
N PRO A 242 9.59 -9.94 27.64
CA PRO A 242 9.45 -8.54 28.02
C PRO A 242 9.44 -7.60 26.80
N SER A 243 8.78 -6.44 26.92
CA SER A 243 8.74 -5.42 25.86
C SER A 243 10.07 -4.67 25.71
N SER A 244 10.93 -4.74 26.72
CA SER A 244 12.29 -4.23 26.69
C SER A 244 13.24 -5.20 27.38
N ALA A 245 14.38 -5.49 26.76
CA ALA A 245 15.41 -6.33 27.36
C ALA A 245 16.81 -5.75 27.18
N THR A 246 17.73 -6.19 28.03
CA THR A 246 19.15 -5.82 27.96
C THR A 246 19.99 -7.06 27.70
N ALA A 247 20.94 -6.95 26.78
CA ALA A 247 21.89 -8.01 26.41
C ALA A 247 23.32 -7.43 26.34
N LYS A 248 24.34 -8.28 26.38
CA LYS A 248 25.73 -7.87 26.11
C LYS A 248 26.08 -8.15 24.66
N VAL A 249 27.08 -7.43 24.14
CA VAL A 249 27.67 -7.78 22.83
C VAL A 249 28.12 -9.23 22.84
N GLY A 250 27.67 -10.00 21.85
CA GLY A 250 27.95 -11.43 21.72
C GLY A 250 26.83 -12.33 22.25
N ASP A 251 25.88 -11.81 23.02
CA ASP A 251 24.72 -12.59 23.46
C ASP A 251 23.77 -12.88 22.29
N VAL A 252 23.12 -14.04 22.37
CA VAL A 252 22.03 -14.43 21.49
C VAL A 252 20.71 -14.09 22.14
N ILE A 253 19.82 -13.47 21.37
CA ILE A 253 18.45 -13.19 21.77
C ILE A 253 17.54 -14.07 20.93
N GLU A 254 16.64 -14.76 21.60
CA GLU A 254 15.62 -15.62 20.99
C GLU A 254 14.24 -14.96 21.17
N TRP A 255 13.54 -14.78 20.06
CA TRP A 255 12.12 -14.49 20.05
C TRP A 255 11.36 -15.78 19.77
N THR A 256 10.29 -16.05 20.52
CA THR A 256 9.45 -17.23 20.32
C THR A 256 7.99 -16.79 20.25
N ASN A 257 7.26 -17.23 19.23
CA ASN A 257 5.83 -17.03 19.19
C ASN A 257 5.13 -18.05 20.10
N THR A 258 4.64 -17.59 21.23
CA THR A 258 3.90 -18.42 22.20
C THR A 258 2.39 -18.34 22.02
N GLY A 259 1.91 -17.36 21.25
CA GLY A 259 0.50 -17.15 20.94
C GLY A 259 0.02 -17.95 19.74
N THR A 260 -1.27 -17.85 19.49
CA THR A 260 -1.95 -18.40 18.30
C THR A 260 -1.96 -17.42 17.13
N ALA A 261 -1.84 -16.12 17.39
CA ALA A 261 -1.71 -15.11 16.35
C ALA A 261 -0.37 -15.23 15.61
N VAL A 262 -0.34 -14.88 14.33
CA VAL A 262 0.91 -14.85 13.54
C VAL A 262 1.68 -13.57 13.87
N HIS A 263 2.96 -13.71 14.16
CA HIS A 263 3.83 -12.60 14.56
C HIS A 263 5.09 -12.52 13.70
N ASN A 264 5.89 -11.49 13.93
CA ASN A 264 7.24 -11.34 13.38
C ASN A 264 8.01 -10.26 14.15
N VAL A 265 9.33 -10.25 13.95
CA VAL A 265 10.28 -9.29 14.51
C VAL A 265 10.89 -8.50 13.36
N VAL A 266 10.44 -7.25 13.19
CA VAL A 266 10.94 -6.37 12.14
C VAL A 266 11.67 -5.17 12.75
N PHE A 267 12.97 -5.09 12.46
CA PHE A 267 13.82 -3.97 12.89
C PHE A 267 13.74 -2.80 11.90
N ASP A 268 14.12 -1.62 12.36
CA ASP A 268 14.23 -0.38 11.57
C ASP A 268 15.43 -0.34 10.60
N ASN A 269 15.95 -1.51 10.20
CA ASN A 269 17.06 -1.71 9.24
C ASN A 269 18.41 -1.08 9.62
N LYS A 270 18.72 -0.92 10.92
CA LYS A 270 20.07 -0.58 11.45
C LYS A 270 21.09 -1.74 11.37
N GLY A 271 21.08 -2.52 10.29
CA GLY A 271 21.99 -3.66 10.12
C GLY A 271 21.69 -4.87 11.01
N VAL A 272 20.44 -5.00 11.46
CA VAL A 272 19.92 -6.16 12.19
C VAL A 272 18.97 -6.94 11.26
N PRO A 273 19.20 -8.23 11.02
CA PRO A 273 18.26 -9.05 10.25
C PRO A 273 16.88 -9.10 10.93
N SER A 274 15.81 -9.06 10.14
CA SER A 274 14.44 -9.25 10.61
C SER A 274 13.98 -10.69 10.40
N SER A 275 12.97 -11.13 11.14
CA SER A 275 12.36 -12.43 10.93
C SER A 275 11.42 -12.39 9.71
N ASP A 276 11.16 -13.56 9.12
CA ASP A 276 9.98 -13.76 8.31
C ASP A 276 8.75 -13.92 9.25
N SER A 277 7.62 -14.44 8.76
CA SER A 277 6.46 -14.74 9.62
C SER A 277 6.76 -15.87 10.60
N MET A 278 6.30 -15.73 11.85
CA MET A 278 6.42 -16.71 12.91
C MET A 278 5.02 -17.17 13.33
N ASN A 279 4.71 -18.43 13.08
CA ASN A 279 3.52 -19.11 13.59
C ASN A 279 3.75 -19.57 15.03
N GLN A 280 2.71 -20.08 15.68
CA GLN A 280 2.81 -20.64 17.03
C GLN A 280 3.95 -21.68 17.13
N GLY A 281 4.87 -21.44 18.06
CA GLY A 281 6.03 -22.28 18.33
C GLY A 281 7.28 -21.96 17.49
N ASP A 282 7.18 -21.10 16.47
CA ASP A 282 8.35 -20.67 15.70
C ASP A 282 9.26 -19.77 16.56
N SER A 283 10.57 -19.93 16.39
CA SER A 283 11.61 -19.10 17.04
C SER A 283 12.47 -18.35 16.01
N PHE A 284 12.98 -17.19 16.43
CA PHE A 284 13.92 -16.37 15.66
C PHE A 284 15.09 -15.94 16.57
N GLU A 285 16.32 -16.18 16.12
CA GLU A 285 17.52 -15.92 16.92
C GLU A 285 18.47 -14.93 16.25
N ILE A 286 18.93 -13.96 17.03
CA ILE A 286 19.90 -12.94 16.61
C ILE A 286 21.03 -12.81 17.62
N LYS A 287 22.27 -12.81 17.13
CA LYS A 287 23.47 -12.47 17.88
C LYS A 287 23.89 -11.04 17.60
N PHE A 288 23.85 -10.17 18.61
CA PHE A 288 24.27 -8.77 18.44
C PHE A 288 25.79 -8.65 18.53
N THR A 289 26.40 -7.95 17.58
CA THR A 289 27.86 -7.75 17.50
C THR A 289 28.29 -6.32 17.80
N LYS A 290 27.33 -5.40 17.96
CA LYS A 290 27.59 -4.00 18.29
C LYS A 290 26.69 -3.50 19.42
N PRO A 291 27.24 -2.69 20.34
CA PRO A 291 26.42 -2.04 21.37
C PRO A 291 25.47 -1.02 20.74
N GLY A 292 24.33 -0.79 21.37
CA GLY A 292 23.32 0.15 20.89
C GLY A 292 21.91 -0.23 21.33
N THR A 293 20.95 0.64 21.01
CA THR A 293 19.53 0.40 21.27
C THR A 293 18.82 0.12 19.94
N TYR A 294 18.22 -1.06 19.85
CA TYR A 294 17.57 -1.58 18.65
C TYR A 294 16.08 -1.73 18.92
N SER A 295 15.27 -0.95 18.20
CA SER A 295 13.82 -1.02 18.29
C SER A 295 13.27 -1.88 17.16
N TYR A 296 12.22 -2.65 17.47
CA TYR A 296 11.56 -3.53 16.53
C TYR A 296 10.05 -3.55 16.76
N VAL A 297 9.32 -4.01 15.76
CA VAL A 297 7.85 -4.06 15.75
C VAL A 297 7.38 -5.40 15.21
N CYS A 298 6.16 -5.79 15.58
CA CYS A 298 5.41 -6.80 14.84
C CYS A 298 4.59 -6.11 13.76
N LYS A 299 4.85 -6.39 12.48
CA LYS A 299 4.17 -5.76 11.34
C LYS A 299 2.73 -6.21 11.16
N PHE A 300 2.35 -7.36 11.71
CA PHE A 300 0.95 -7.80 11.74
C PHE A 300 0.10 -6.99 12.73
N HIS A 301 0.71 -6.51 13.82
CA HIS A 301 0.03 -5.88 14.95
C HIS A 301 0.59 -4.50 15.30
N GLU A 302 1.19 -3.81 14.32
CA GLU A 302 1.81 -2.50 14.53
C GLU A 302 0.75 -1.45 14.92
N ALA A 303 -0.45 -1.54 14.34
CA ALA A 303 -1.60 -0.70 14.69
C ALA A 303 -2.06 -0.88 16.15
N SER A 304 -1.86 -2.07 16.72
CA SER A 304 -2.10 -2.40 18.12
C SER A 304 -0.93 -2.03 19.04
N ASN A 305 0.08 -1.31 18.51
CA ASN A 305 1.27 -0.87 19.21
C ASN A 305 2.15 -2.00 19.76
N MET A 306 2.21 -3.14 19.06
CA MET A 306 3.12 -4.24 19.40
C MET A 306 4.57 -3.88 19.03
N ARG A 307 5.31 -3.34 20.00
CA ARG A 307 6.69 -2.83 19.82
C ARG A 307 7.61 -3.36 20.92
N GLY A 308 8.88 -3.57 20.59
CA GLY A 308 9.89 -4.02 21.51
C GLY A 308 11.21 -3.26 21.37
N THR A 309 12.08 -3.36 22.37
CA THR A 309 13.41 -2.74 22.32
C THR A 309 14.46 -3.61 23.00
N ILE A 310 15.58 -3.83 22.31
CA ILE A 310 16.78 -4.44 22.89
C ILE A 310 17.82 -3.36 23.11
N THR A 311 18.35 -3.26 24.33
CA THR A 311 19.56 -2.48 24.61
C THR A 311 20.75 -3.42 24.74
N VAL A 312 21.72 -3.28 23.85
CA VAL A 312 22.97 -4.04 23.86
C VAL A 312 24.07 -3.20 24.47
N THR A 313 24.59 -3.61 25.62
CA THR A 313 25.69 -2.93 26.30
C THR A 313 27.04 -3.45 25.82
N GLY A 314 28.05 -2.57 25.83
CA GLY A 314 29.44 -2.98 25.63
C GLY A 314 29.86 -3.94 26.75
N GLY A 315 30.57 -4.99 26.38
CA GLY A 315 31.19 -5.93 27.32
C GLY A 315 32.35 -5.32 28.07
#